data_AF-A0A1B7X7H8-F1
#
_entry.id   AF-A0A1B7X7H8-F1
#
_cell.length_a   1.000
_cell.length_b   1.000
_cell.length_c   1.000
_cell.angle_alpha   90.00
_cell.angle_beta   90.00
_cell.angle_gamma   90.00
#
_symmetry.space_group_name_H-M   'P 1'
#
loop_
_entity.id
_entity.type
_entity.pdbx_description
1 polymer ?
#
loop_
_entity_poly.entity_id
_entity_poly.type
_entity_poly.pdbx_seq_one_letter_code
_entity_poly.pdbx_strand_id
1 'polypeptide(L)'
;MAEKKSQWFEIALQTKGSVISAIYKRVLLSGIFGVLVSILYHFKIPVSQPILSTVIPSIVLGLLLVFRTNTAYDRFWEGRKSWGAIVNTTRNLARQIWISVDEKELKDKDHKIAALNLLVAFGVATKLHLRGEPVNSDLEALIPENKYTKLKMMNNPPLDISIWIGDYLQEQYQRHCINNYQCANMQELLNILVDNLGTCERILKTPMPLAYAIHLKQLLLLYCFLLPFQIVDDLHWWTGLISALVSFTLLGIEAIGLEIENPFGYDANDLPLDTICKVMKRNIDDLISITPTVHKS
;
A
#
# COMPACT_ATOMS: atom_id res chain seq x y z
N MET A 1 -3.26 -4.17 33.64
CA MET A 1 -4.04 -2.95 33.28
C MET A 1 -3.15 -1.70 33.19
N ALA A 2 -2.16 -1.52 34.07
CA ALA A 2 -1.17 -0.43 33.98
C ALA A 2 -0.28 -0.50 32.72
N GLU A 3 0.16 -1.71 32.34
CA GLU A 3 1.00 -1.95 31.15
C GLU A 3 0.31 -1.51 29.84
N LYS A 4 -0.98 -1.84 29.68
CA LYS A 4 -1.81 -1.40 28.56
C LYS A 4 -2.05 0.12 28.54
N LYS A 5 -1.98 0.76 29.71
CA LYS A 5 -2.13 2.23 29.86
C LYS A 5 -0.85 2.96 29.46
N SER A 6 0.32 2.44 29.85
CA SER A 6 1.63 2.96 29.41
C SER A 6 1.75 2.89 27.89
N GLN A 7 1.41 1.73 27.30
CA GLN A 7 1.41 1.54 25.86
C GLN A 7 0.48 2.52 25.12
N TRP A 8 -0.68 2.88 25.68
CA TRP A 8 -1.58 3.85 25.04
C TRP A 8 -0.96 5.25 24.95
N PHE A 9 -0.35 5.74 26.03
CA PHE A 9 0.30 7.05 26.03
C PHE A 9 1.57 7.08 25.17
N GLU A 10 2.34 5.99 25.19
CA GLU A 10 3.53 5.83 24.34
C GLU A 10 3.15 5.90 22.85
N ILE A 11 2.09 5.20 22.44
CA ILE A 11 1.58 5.25 21.06
C ILE A 11 1.04 6.65 20.73
N ALA A 12 0.27 7.27 21.64
CA ALA A 12 -0.31 8.60 21.41
C ALA A 12 0.75 9.70 21.22
N LEU A 13 1.93 9.55 21.85
CA LEU A 13 3.05 10.50 21.77
C LEU A 13 4.12 10.08 20.74
N GLN A 14 3.91 8.96 20.04
CA GLN A 14 4.86 8.46 19.07
C GLN A 14 4.88 9.36 17.82
N THR A 15 6.07 9.88 17.49
CA THR A 15 6.28 10.73 16.33
C THR A 15 6.71 9.95 15.09
N LYS A 16 7.33 8.78 15.26
CA LYS A 16 7.74 7.89 14.16
C LYS A 16 6.51 7.16 13.59
N GLY A 17 6.28 7.31 12.29
CA GLY A 17 5.10 6.77 11.60
C GLY A 17 3.83 7.58 11.83
N SER A 18 3.95 8.78 12.38
CA SER A 18 2.85 9.72 12.58
C SER A 18 2.87 10.82 11.52
N VAL A 19 1.66 11.25 11.13
CA VAL A 19 1.41 12.37 10.22
C VAL A 19 1.85 13.72 10.78
N ILE A 20 2.18 13.82 12.07
CA ILE A 20 2.62 15.07 12.72
C ILE A 20 3.80 15.69 11.94
N SER A 21 4.76 14.86 11.53
CA SER A 21 5.95 15.31 10.79
C SER A 21 5.61 15.92 9.42
N ALA A 22 4.50 15.51 8.81
CA ALA A 22 4.02 16.03 7.53
C ALA A 22 3.28 17.37 7.67
N ILE A 23 2.68 17.65 8.83
CA ILE A 23 1.78 18.82 9.01
C ILE A 23 2.31 19.91 9.93
N TYR A 24 3.31 19.65 10.79
CA TYR A 24 3.71 20.58 11.85
C TYR A 24 4.03 22.00 11.36
N LYS A 25 4.67 22.14 10.18
CA LYS A 25 4.99 23.47 9.60
C LYS A 25 3.71 24.26 9.28
N ARG A 26 2.70 23.59 8.73
CA ARG A 26 1.41 24.20 8.36
C ARG A 26 0.59 24.54 9.60
N VAL A 27 0.61 23.67 10.60
CA VAL A 27 -0.03 23.90 11.91
C VAL A 27 0.61 25.09 12.62
N LEU A 28 1.94 25.14 12.67
CA LEU A 28 2.66 26.26 13.27
C LEU A 28 2.38 27.58 12.54
N LEU A 29 2.34 27.56 11.20
CA LEU A 29 1.98 28.73 10.40
C LEU A 29 0.56 29.22 10.73
N SER A 30 -0.41 28.32 10.84
CA SER A 30 -1.78 28.67 11.23
C SER A 30 -1.84 29.26 12.65
N GLY A 31 -1.08 28.71 13.59
CA GLY A 31 -0.97 29.25 14.95
C GLY A 31 -0.36 30.65 15.00
N ILE A 32 0.77 30.85 14.32
CA ILE A 32 1.44 32.17 14.22
C ILE A 32 0.51 33.19 13.56
N PHE A 33 -0.19 32.78 12.50
CA PHE A 33 -1.16 33.64 11.84
C PHE A 33 -2.32 34.00 12.78
N GLY A 34 -2.81 33.05 13.58
CA GLY A 34 -3.82 33.33 14.60
C GLY A 34 -3.34 34.31 15.67
N VAL A 35 -2.08 34.20 16.13
CA VAL A 35 -1.48 35.19 17.05
C VAL A 35 -1.40 36.58 16.39
N LEU A 36 -1.03 36.65 15.12
CA LEU A 36 -1.00 37.91 14.38
C LEU A 36 -2.39 38.56 14.32
N VAL A 37 -3.44 37.79 14.07
CA VAL A 37 -4.83 38.29 14.10
C VAL A 37 -5.22 38.78 15.50
N SER A 38 -4.85 38.06 16.57
CA SER A 38 -5.05 38.52 17.95
C SER A 38 -4.36 39.86 18.24
N ILE A 39 -3.13 40.05 17.75
CA ILE A 39 -2.39 41.31 17.90
C ILE A 39 -3.12 42.45 17.17
N LEU A 40 -3.55 42.24 15.93
CA LEU A 40 -4.30 43.24 15.16
C LEU A 40 -5.60 43.61 15.88
N TYR A 41 -6.33 42.62 16.41
CA TYR A 41 -7.54 42.83 17.19
C TYR A 41 -7.26 43.64 18.46
N HIS A 42 -6.17 43.34 19.17
CA HIS A 42 -5.76 44.10 20.36
C HIS A 42 -5.50 45.59 20.06
N PHE A 43 -4.92 45.89 18.88
CA PHE A 43 -4.75 47.26 18.38
C PHE A 43 -6.05 47.90 17.83
N LYS A 44 -7.21 47.29 18.08
CA LYS A 44 -8.54 47.75 17.64
C LYS A 44 -8.70 47.85 16.12
N ILE A 45 -7.90 47.10 15.36
CA ILE A 45 -8.11 46.95 13.91
C ILE A 45 -9.32 46.01 13.73
N PRO A 46 -10.30 46.34 12.86
CA PRO A 46 -11.55 45.59 12.72
C PRO A 46 -11.37 44.26 11.95
N VAL A 47 -10.61 43.34 12.53
CA VAL A 47 -10.30 42.01 11.97
C VAL A 47 -11.32 40.95 12.36
N SER A 48 -12.17 41.19 13.36
CA SER A 48 -13.22 40.24 13.75
C SER A 48 -14.29 40.14 12.66
N GLN A 49 -14.47 38.94 12.12
CA GLN A 49 -15.42 38.65 11.03
C GLN A 49 -16.16 37.31 11.29
N PRO A 50 -17.09 37.26 12.26
CA PRO A 50 -17.81 36.02 12.60
C PRO A 50 -18.63 35.44 11.44
N ILE A 51 -19.09 36.30 10.51
CA ILE A 51 -19.85 35.91 9.32
C ILE A 51 -19.10 34.90 8.44
N LEU A 52 -17.77 34.89 8.47
CA LEU A 52 -16.94 33.94 7.70
C LEU A 52 -17.19 32.48 8.08
N SER A 53 -17.72 32.20 9.28
CA SER A 53 -18.11 30.85 9.70
C SER A 53 -19.23 30.25 8.84
N THR A 54 -20.04 31.09 8.20
CA THR A 54 -21.11 30.65 7.29
C THR A 54 -20.63 30.40 5.85
N VAL A 55 -19.50 31.02 5.46
CA VAL A 55 -18.94 30.92 4.09
C VAL A 55 -18.39 29.53 3.83
N ILE A 56 -17.75 28.92 4.83
CA ILE A 56 -17.28 27.53 4.77
C ILE A 56 -17.83 26.80 5.98
N PRO A 57 -19.01 26.18 5.85
CA PRO A 57 -19.58 25.41 6.95
C PRO A 57 -18.63 24.26 7.33
N SER A 58 -18.23 24.19 8.60
CA SER A 58 -17.35 23.14 9.12
C SER A 58 -17.85 21.73 8.81
N ILE A 59 -19.18 21.55 8.70
CA ILE A 59 -19.81 20.28 8.34
C ILE A 59 -19.45 19.82 6.92
N VAL A 60 -19.35 20.74 5.96
CA VAL A 60 -18.99 20.42 4.57
C VAL A 60 -17.54 19.96 4.51
N LEU A 61 -16.65 20.67 5.23
CA LEU A 61 -15.24 20.30 5.30
C LEU A 61 -15.05 18.94 5.98
N GLY A 62 -15.75 18.70 7.10
CA GLY A 62 -15.75 17.41 7.79
C GLY A 62 -16.22 16.27 6.89
N LEU A 63 -17.32 16.46 6.16
CA LEU A 63 -17.84 15.48 5.20
C LEU A 63 -16.81 15.16 4.11
N LEU A 64 -16.19 16.17 3.50
CA LEU A 64 -15.16 15.98 2.48
C LEU A 64 -13.94 15.23 3.04
N LEU A 65 -13.49 15.55 4.25
CA LEU A 65 -12.40 14.83 4.90
C LEU A 65 -12.74 13.35 5.16
N VAL A 66 -13.97 13.05 5.59
CA VAL A 66 -14.42 11.66 5.81
C VAL A 66 -14.44 10.88 4.49
N PHE A 67 -14.97 11.47 3.41
CA PHE A 67 -14.90 10.84 2.09
C PHE A 67 -13.45 10.58 1.67
N ARG A 68 -12.56 11.57 1.85
CA ARG A 68 -11.14 11.45 1.52
C ARG A 68 -10.46 10.30 2.26
N THR A 69 -10.72 10.14 3.56
CA THR A 69 -10.11 9.06 4.36
C THR A 69 -10.71 7.71 4.04
N ASN A 70 -12.03 7.62 3.83
CA ASN A 70 -12.69 6.37 3.47
C ASN A 70 -12.18 5.85 2.12
N THR A 71 -12.07 6.70 1.10
CA THR A 71 -11.56 6.29 -0.21
C THR A 71 -10.11 5.81 -0.15
N ALA A 72 -9.26 6.46 0.66
CA ALA A 72 -7.89 6.00 0.83
C ALA A 72 -7.81 4.68 1.62
N TYR A 73 -8.64 4.53 2.66
CA TYR A 73 -8.73 3.28 3.42
C TYR A 73 -9.18 2.11 2.53
N ASP A 74 -10.18 2.31 1.68
CA ASP A 74 -10.66 1.28 0.75
C ASP A 74 -9.56 0.81 -0.19
N ARG A 75 -8.75 1.74 -0.72
CA ARG A 75 -7.59 1.42 -1.56
C ARG A 75 -6.51 0.66 -0.80
N PHE A 76 -6.19 1.09 0.41
CA PHE A 76 -5.25 0.39 1.28
C PHE A 76 -5.70 -1.04 1.56
N TRP A 77 -6.97 -1.21 1.96
CA TRP A 77 -7.54 -2.50 2.30
C TRP A 77 -7.65 -3.42 1.08
N GLU A 78 -8.01 -2.87 -0.08
CA GLU A 78 -8.01 -3.61 -1.34
C GLU A 78 -6.61 -4.11 -1.70
N GLY A 79 -5.59 -3.23 -1.63
CA GLY A 79 -4.20 -3.62 -1.87
C GLY A 79 -3.72 -4.71 -0.91
N ARG A 80 -4.08 -4.60 0.38
CA ARG A 80 -3.75 -5.62 1.39
C ARG A 80 -4.41 -6.97 1.07
N LYS A 81 -5.67 -6.98 0.64
CA LYS A 81 -6.38 -8.20 0.25
C LYS A 81 -5.72 -8.84 -0.97
N SER A 82 -5.40 -8.05 -2.00
CA SER A 82 -4.77 -8.56 -3.22
C SER A 82 -3.40 -9.17 -2.96
N TRP A 83 -2.55 -8.53 -2.14
CA TRP A 83 -1.29 -9.13 -1.72
C TRP A 83 -1.48 -10.40 -0.89
N GLY A 84 -2.51 -10.44 -0.03
CA GLY A 84 -2.87 -11.67 0.68
C GLY A 84 -3.27 -12.81 -0.26
N ALA A 85 -4.03 -12.50 -1.31
CA ALA A 85 -4.41 -13.46 -2.34
C ALA A 85 -3.20 -13.96 -3.12
N ILE A 86 -2.27 -13.07 -3.55
CA ILE A 86 -1.01 -13.47 -4.20
C ILE A 86 -0.25 -14.48 -3.34
N VAL A 87 -0.05 -14.19 -2.05
CA VAL A 87 0.66 -15.09 -1.13
C VAL A 87 -0.05 -16.45 -1.01
N ASN A 88 -1.38 -16.45 -0.84
CA ASN A 88 -2.14 -17.69 -0.67
C ASN A 88 -2.15 -18.54 -1.95
N THR A 89 -2.35 -17.91 -3.10
CA THR A 89 -2.37 -18.58 -4.40
C THR A 89 -0.99 -19.12 -4.76
N THR A 90 0.10 -18.39 -4.47
CA THR A 90 1.47 -18.91 -4.59
C THR A 90 1.66 -20.18 -3.76
N ARG A 91 1.22 -20.21 -2.50
CA ARG A 91 1.33 -21.42 -1.65
C ARG A 91 0.52 -22.59 -2.23
N ASN A 92 -0.71 -22.32 -2.66
CA ASN A 92 -1.59 -23.34 -3.22
C ASN A 92 -0.99 -23.94 -4.50
N LEU A 93 -0.53 -23.09 -5.41
CA LEU A 93 0.06 -23.51 -6.68
C LEU A 93 1.38 -24.26 -6.45
N ALA A 94 2.25 -23.76 -5.56
CA ALA A 94 3.48 -24.44 -5.19
C ALA A 94 3.22 -25.84 -4.62
N ARG A 95 2.26 -25.97 -3.69
CA ARG A 95 1.87 -27.27 -3.12
C ARG A 95 1.34 -28.22 -4.19
N GLN A 96 0.49 -27.73 -5.09
CA GLN A 96 -0.04 -28.56 -6.17
C GLN A 96 1.07 -29.02 -7.12
N ILE A 97 1.95 -28.11 -7.56
CA ILE A 97 3.09 -28.47 -8.43
C ILE A 97 3.98 -29.50 -7.73
N TRP A 98 4.29 -29.28 -6.45
CA TRP A 98 5.20 -30.13 -5.70
C TRP A 98 4.68 -31.56 -5.55
N ILE A 99 3.37 -31.73 -5.28
CA ILE A 99 2.75 -33.03 -5.04
C ILE A 99 2.30 -33.73 -6.33
N SER A 100 1.75 -32.98 -7.28
CA SER A 100 0.99 -33.56 -8.40
C SER A 100 1.80 -33.73 -9.68
N VAL A 101 2.92 -33.01 -9.83
CA VAL A 101 3.78 -33.17 -11.02
C VAL A 101 4.70 -34.36 -10.81
N ASP A 102 4.55 -35.36 -11.67
CA ASP A 102 5.42 -36.53 -11.68
C ASP A 102 6.85 -36.20 -12.10
N GLU A 103 7.82 -36.85 -11.45
CA GLU A 103 9.25 -36.75 -11.75
C GLU A 103 9.67 -38.00 -12.53
N LYS A 104 9.84 -37.90 -13.85
CA LYS A 104 10.19 -39.04 -14.73
C LYS A 104 11.70 -39.11 -14.98
N GLU A 105 12.35 -37.96 -15.04
CA GLU A 105 13.78 -37.80 -15.27
C GLU A 105 14.46 -37.17 -14.05
N LEU A 106 15.77 -37.43 -13.88
CA LEU A 106 16.58 -36.88 -12.78
C LEU A 106 16.54 -35.34 -12.70
N LYS A 107 16.34 -34.65 -13.83
CA LYS A 107 16.28 -33.18 -13.91
C LYS A 107 14.90 -32.59 -13.59
N ASP A 108 13.85 -33.40 -13.56
CA ASP A 108 12.48 -32.90 -13.36
C ASP A 108 12.30 -32.25 -12.00
N LYS A 109 13.00 -32.76 -10.98
CA LYS A 109 13.00 -32.14 -9.65
C LYS A 109 13.61 -30.74 -9.66
N ASP A 110 14.72 -30.54 -10.38
CA ASP A 110 15.34 -29.22 -10.52
C ASP A 110 14.43 -28.25 -11.30
N HIS A 111 13.74 -28.75 -12.33
CA HIS A 111 12.75 -27.95 -13.07
C HIS A 111 11.53 -27.60 -12.20
N LYS A 112 11.04 -28.52 -11.36
CA LYS A 112 9.99 -28.24 -10.34
C LYS A 112 10.45 -27.14 -9.39
N ILE A 113 11.66 -27.25 -8.85
CA ILE A 113 12.22 -26.23 -7.94
C ILE A 113 12.33 -24.87 -8.65
N ALA A 114 12.79 -24.84 -9.91
CA ALA A 114 12.84 -23.62 -10.70
C ALA A 114 11.44 -23.00 -10.90
N ALA A 115 10.42 -23.81 -11.19
CA ALA A 115 9.04 -23.35 -11.30
C ALA A 115 8.49 -22.79 -9.98
N LEU A 116 8.80 -23.43 -8.85
CA LEU A 116 8.45 -22.93 -7.51
C LEU A 116 9.13 -21.58 -7.21
N ASN A 117 10.39 -21.41 -7.60
CA ASN A 117 11.09 -20.13 -7.49
C ASN A 117 10.47 -19.04 -8.38
N LEU A 118 9.95 -19.39 -9.56
CA LEU A 118 9.22 -18.44 -10.41
C LEU A 118 7.97 -17.89 -9.72
N LEU A 119 7.29 -18.67 -8.87
CA LEU A 119 6.14 -18.18 -8.10
C LEU A 119 6.54 -17.08 -7.10
N VAL A 120 7.72 -17.20 -6.48
CA VAL A 120 8.28 -16.15 -5.62
C VAL A 120 8.74 -14.97 -6.47
N ALA A 121 9.38 -15.24 -7.61
CA ALA A 121 9.84 -14.24 -8.55
C ALA A 121 8.69 -13.37 -9.05
N PHE A 122 7.50 -13.95 -9.27
CA PHE A 122 6.28 -13.21 -9.61
C PHE A 122 5.92 -12.18 -8.52
N GLY A 123 5.95 -12.58 -7.24
CA GLY A 123 5.70 -11.69 -6.11
C GLY A 123 6.75 -10.58 -6.00
N VAL A 124 8.04 -10.91 -6.12
CA VAL A 124 9.13 -9.93 -6.09
C VAL A 124 9.03 -8.96 -7.26
N ALA A 125 8.82 -9.45 -8.48
CA ALA A 125 8.62 -8.61 -9.64
C ALA A 125 7.38 -7.71 -9.49
N THR A 126 6.30 -8.21 -8.90
CA THR A 126 5.08 -7.42 -8.65
C THR A 126 5.38 -6.26 -7.69
N LYS A 127 6.12 -6.52 -6.61
CA LYS A 127 6.60 -5.47 -5.70
C LYS A 127 7.39 -4.39 -6.45
N LEU A 128 8.41 -4.79 -7.22
CA LEU A 128 9.26 -3.85 -7.96
C LEU A 128 8.46 -3.07 -9.00
N HIS A 129 7.56 -3.74 -9.72
CA HIS A 129 6.68 -3.12 -10.70
C HIS A 129 5.77 -2.05 -10.08
N LEU A 130 5.13 -2.36 -8.93
CA LEU A 130 4.26 -1.40 -8.24
C LEU A 130 5.02 -0.22 -7.64
N ARG A 131 6.32 -0.38 -7.36
CA ARG A 131 7.21 0.69 -6.89
C ARG A 131 7.88 1.47 -8.03
N GLY A 132 7.70 1.05 -9.28
CA GLY A 132 8.41 1.63 -10.42
C GLY A 132 9.93 1.40 -10.38
N GLU A 133 10.37 0.36 -9.69
CA GLU A 133 11.78 0.01 -9.53
C GLU A 133 12.24 -0.95 -10.64
N PRO A 134 13.50 -0.83 -11.09
CA PRO A 134 14.07 -1.81 -12.01
C PRO A 134 14.21 -3.18 -11.33
N VAL A 135 14.27 -4.24 -12.15
CA VAL A 135 14.57 -5.59 -11.63
C VAL A 135 15.91 -5.60 -10.88
N ASN A 136 15.92 -6.18 -9.68
CA ASN A 136 17.04 -6.10 -8.75
C ASN A 136 17.66 -7.49 -8.49
N SER A 137 18.64 -7.54 -7.59
CA SER A 137 19.34 -8.76 -7.18
C SER A 137 18.43 -9.79 -6.50
N ASP A 138 17.33 -9.37 -5.86
CA ASP A 138 16.38 -10.31 -5.25
C ASP A 138 15.75 -11.22 -6.30
N LEU A 139 15.51 -10.67 -7.50
CA LEU A 139 14.95 -11.42 -8.61
C LEU A 139 16.01 -12.28 -9.31
N GLU A 140 17.23 -11.75 -9.46
CA GLU A 140 18.39 -12.47 -10.01
C GLU A 140 18.70 -13.75 -9.24
N ALA A 141 18.54 -13.75 -7.92
CA ALA A 141 18.73 -14.94 -7.09
C ALA A 141 17.66 -16.03 -7.29
N LEU A 142 16.50 -15.71 -7.88
CA LEU A 142 15.37 -16.61 -8.05
C LEU A 142 15.25 -17.21 -9.45
N ILE A 143 15.85 -16.58 -10.46
CA ILE A 143 15.69 -16.96 -11.86
C ILE A 143 17.03 -17.11 -12.58
N PRO A 144 17.13 -17.98 -13.60
CA PRO A 144 18.33 -18.09 -14.42
C PRO A 144 18.70 -16.77 -15.13
N GLU A 145 19.99 -16.56 -15.38
CA GLU A 145 20.56 -15.31 -15.93
C GLU A 145 19.96 -14.90 -17.29
N ASN A 146 19.65 -15.89 -18.14
CA ASN A 146 18.99 -15.64 -19.44
C ASN A 146 17.60 -15.01 -19.28
N LYS A 147 16.80 -15.50 -18.32
CA LYS A 147 15.49 -14.97 -17.97
C LYS A 147 15.62 -13.60 -17.32
N TYR A 148 16.57 -13.42 -16.41
CA TYR A 148 16.83 -12.13 -15.76
C TYR A 148 17.18 -11.02 -16.77
N THR A 149 18.06 -11.30 -17.73
CA THR A 149 18.43 -10.36 -18.79
C THR A 149 17.23 -9.97 -19.65
N LYS A 150 16.34 -10.93 -19.95
CA LYS A 150 15.10 -10.64 -20.68
C LYS A 150 14.20 -9.67 -19.89
N LEU A 151 14.01 -9.87 -18.59
CA LEU A 151 13.13 -9.00 -17.78
C LEU A 151 13.57 -7.54 -17.73
N LYS A 152 14.88 -7.26 -17.84
CA LYS A 152 15.39 -5.87 -17.88
C LYS A 152 14.84 -5.06 -19.06
N MET A 153 14.40 -5.72 -20.12
CA MET A 153 13.87 -5.08 -21.33
C MET A 153 12.34 -5.03 -21.37
N MET A 154 11.65 -5.59 -20.36
CA MET A 154 10.20 -5.75 -20.37
C MET A 154 9.49 -4.63 -19.59
N ASN A 155 8.33 -4.20 -20.10
CA ASN A 155 7.50 -3.19 -19.45
C ASN A 155 6.70 -3.74 -18.25
N ASN A 156 6.33 -5.02 -18.28
CA ASN A 156 5.58 -5.68 -17.20
C ASN A 156 6.24 -7.03 -16.83
N PRO A 157 7.39 -6.99 -16.10
CA PRO A 157 8.11 -8.20 -15.71
C PRO A 157 7.28 -9.28 -14.98
N PRO A 158 6.33 -8.94 -14.08
CA PRO A 158 5.43 -9.94 -13.47
C PRO A 158 4.66 -10.78 -14.50
N LEU A 159 4.15 -10.15 -15.55
CA LEU A 159 3.36 -10.83 -16.58
C LEU A 159 4.24 -11.80 -17.39
N ASP A 160 5.47 -11.42 -17.73
CA ASP A 160 6.44 -12.31 -18.35
C ASP A 160 6.74 -13.55 -17.49
N ILE A 161 6.85 -13.36 -16.17
CA ILE A 161 7.04 -14.48 -15.23
C ILE A 161 5.82 -15.40 -15.22
N SER A 162 4.59 -14.84 -15.28
CA SER A 162 3.38 -15.68 -15.38
C SER A 162 3.36 -16.52 -16.66
N ILE A 163 3.86 -15.99 -17.78
CA ILE A 163 3.99 -16.77 -19.02
C ILE A 163 4.95 -17.94 -18.81
N TRP A 164 6.07 -17.74 -18.13
CA TRP A 164 7.01 -18.84 -17.85
C TRP A 164 6.46 -19.90 -16.90
N ILE A 165 5.63 -19.51 -15.94
CA ILE A 165 4.92 -20.45 -15.07
C ILE A 165 3.92 -21.25 -15.92
N GLY A 166 3.13 -20.58 -16.76
CA GLY A 166 2.15 -21.23 -17.65
C GLY A 166 2.80 -22.19 -18.66
N ASP A 167 3.94 -21.80 -19.24
CA ASP A 167 4.74 -22.62 -20.16
C ASP A 167 5.21 -23.90 -19.49
N TYR A 168 5.74 -23.81 -18.26
CA TYR A 168 6.12 -24.97 -17.47
C TYR A 168 4.93 -25.91 -17.22
N LEU A 169 3.77 -25.38 -16.82
CA LEU A 169 2.56 -26.19 -16.58
C LEU A 169 2.10 -26.89 -17.86
N GLN A 170 2.12 -26.19 -18.98
CA GLN A 170 1.74 -26.73 -20.29
C GLN A 170 2.70 -27.83 -20.76
N GLU A 171 4.00 -27.66 -20.52
CA GLU A 171 5.02 -28.68 -20.78
C GLU A 171 4.77 -29.95 -19.96
N GLN A 172 4.47 -29.82 -18.65
CA GLN A 172 4.18 -30.98 -17.81
C GLN A 172 2.94 -31.74 -18.26
N TYR A 173 1.93 -31.04 -18.78
CA TYR A 173 0.75 -31.66 -19.37
C TYR A 173 1.10 -32.42 -20.66
N GLN A 174 1.88 -31.82 -21.56
CA GLN A 174 2.31 -32.47 -22.82
C GLN A 174 3.19 -33.71 -22.56
N ARG A 175 4.01 -33.67 -21.50
CA ARG A 175 4.81 -34.81 -21.05
C ARG A 175 4.01 -35.87 -20.29
N HIS A 176 2.70 -35.69 -20.12
CA HIS A 176 1.83 -36.56 -19.32
C HIS A 176 2.34 -36.74 -17.87
N CYS A 177 2.90 -35.69 -17.27
CA CYS A 177 3.29 -35.65 -15.85
C CYS A 177 2.16 -35.10 -14.95
N ILE A 178 1.14 -34.51 -15.57
CA ILE A 178 -0.12 -34.08 -14.94
C ILE A 178 -1.29 -34.39 -15.88
N ASN A 179 -2.48 -34.59 -15.32
CA ASN A 179 -3.70 -34.80 -16.09
C ASN A 179 -4.41 -33.46 -16.44
N ASN A 180 -5.44 -33.53 -17.28
CA ASN A 180 -6.19 -32.34 -17.74
C ASN A 180 -6.83 -31.55 -16.59
N TYR A 181 -7.37 -32.24 -15.58
CA TYR A 181 -8.01 -31.58 -14.42
C TYR A 181 -7.00 -30.86 -13.54
N GLN A 182 -5.82 -31.46 -13.31
CA GLN A 182 -4.72 -30.84 -12.57
C GLN A 182 -4.17 -29.63 -13.33
N CYS A 183 -3.95 -29.75 -14.64
CA CYS A 183 -3.48 -28.64 -15.47
C CYS A 183 -4.47 -27.47 -15.43
N ALA A 184 -5.76 -27.72 -15.66
CA ALA A 184 -6.80 -26.69 -15.61
C ALA A 184 -6.87 -26.00 -14.23
N ASN A 185 -6.77 -26.76 -13.13
CA ASN A 185 -6.77 -26.20 -11.78
C ASN A 185 -5.55 -25.30 -11.51
N MET A 186 -4.35 -25.73 -11.92
CA MET A 186 -3.13 -24.95 -11.75
C MET A 186 -3.14 -23.68 -12.61
N GLN A 187 -3.67 -23.74 -13.83
CA GLN A 187 -3.86 -22.56 -14.69
C GLN A 187 -4.84 -21.56 -14.08
N GLU A 188 -5.91 -22.03 -13.42
CA GLU A 188 -6.83 -21.14 -12.72
C GLU A 188 -6.16 -20.42 -11.53
N LEU A 189 -5.29 -21.11 -10.79
CA LEU A 189 -4.47 -20.46 -9.77
C LEU A 189 -3.53 -19.41 -10.38
N LEU A 190 -2.97 -19.66 -11.56
CA LEU A 190 -2.15 -18.68 -12.26
C LEU A 190 -2.98 -17.46 -12.70
N ASN A 191 -4.20 -17.66 -13.22
CA ASN A 191 -5.13 -16.57 -13.55
C ASN A 191 -5.40 -15.69 -12.32
N ILE A 192 -5.65 -16.29 -11.16
CA ILE A 192 -5.87 -15.55 -9.90
C ILE A 192 -4.64 -14.69 -9.54
N LEU A 193 -3.42 -15.15 -9.79
CA LEU A 193 -2.22 -14.32 -9.57
C LEU A 193 -2.23 -13.08 -10.48
N VAL A 194 -2.53 -13.26 -11.76
CA VAL A 194 -2.58 -12.19 -12.76
C VAL A 194 -3.72 -11.19 -12.46
N ASP A 195 -4.89 -11.67 -12.04
CA ASP A 195 -6.01 -10.81 -11.66
C ASP A 195 -5.68 -9.92 -10.45
N ASN A 196 -4.92 -10.46 -9.49
CA ASN A 196 -4.47 -9.67 -8.33
C ASN A 196 -3.37 -8.66 -8.69
N LEU A 197 -2.49 -8.99 -9.65
CA LEU A 197 -1.59 -8.00 -10.24
C LEU A 197 -2.39 -6.87 -10.90
N GLY A 198 -3.38 -7.19 -11.73
CA GLY A 198 -4.25 -6.21 -12.37
C GLY A 198 -5.01 -5.33 -11.36
N THR A 199 -5.44 -5.92 -10.25
CA THR A 199 -6.05 -5.17 -9.13
C THR A 199 -5.07 -4.18 -8.51
N CYS A 200 -3.84 -4.60 -8.23
CA CYS A 200 -2.79 -3.71 -7.71
C CYS A 200 -2.44 -2.61 -8.71
N GLU A 201 -2.34 -2.93 -10.01
CA GLU A 201 -2.10 -1.93 -11.06
C GLU A 201 -3.23 -0.90 -11.14
N ARG A 202 -4.50 -1.33 -11.01
CA ARG A 202 -5.64 -0.41 -10.93
C ARG A 202 -5.48 0.52 -9.73
N ILE A 203 -5.24 -0.01 -8.53
CA ILE A 203 -5.05 0.80 -7.33
C ILE A 203 -3.93 1.84 -7.53
N LEU A 204 -2.82 1.47 -8.17
CA LEU A 204 -1.71 2.38 -8.41
C LEU A 204 -2.01 3.43 -9.51
N LYS A 205 -2.55 2.99 -10.65
CA LYS A 205 -2.72 3.82 -11.86
C LYS A 205 -3.98 4.67 -11.85
N THR A 206 -4.99 4.31 -11.05
CA THR A 206 -6.23 5.10 -10.92
C THR A 206 -6.31 5.72 -9.52
N PRO A 207 -5.57 6.81 -9.24
CA PRO A 207 -5.71 7.56 -7.99
C PRO A 207 -7.05 8.29 -7.93
N MET A 208 -7.36 8.90 -6.80
CA MET A 208 -8.55 9.74 -6.71
C MET A 208 -8.51 10.88 -7.74
N PRO A 209 -9.66 11.29 -8.30
CA PRO A 209 -9.71 12.38 -9.26
C PRO A 209 -8.97 13.62 -8.77
N LEU A 210 -8.04 14.11 -9.58
CA LEU A 210 -7.19 15.25 -9.22
C LEU A 210 -7.98 16.49 -8.81
N ALA A 211 -9.11 16.75 -9.48
CA ALA A 211 -10.01 17.86 -9.16
C ALA A 211 -10.50 17.81 -7.70
N TYR A 212 -10.83 16.62 -7.20
CA TYR A 212 -11.25 16.43 -5.80
C TYR A 212 -10.10 16.73 -4.84
N ALA A 213 -8.90 16.20 -5.11
CA ALA A 213 -7.72 16.42 -4.29
C ALA A 213 -7.33 17.90 -4.22
N ILE A 214 -7.40 18.62 -5.36
CA ILE A 214 -7.11 20.06 -5.42
C ILE A 214 -8.16 20.86 -4.63
N HIS A 215 -9.45 20.64 -4.88
CA HIS A 215 -10.51 21.40 -4.21
C HIS A 215 -10.54 21.16 -2.70
N LEU A 216 -10.30 19.93 -2.25
CA LEU A 216 -10.19 19.65 -0.81
C LEU A 216 -9.05 20.44 -0.16
N LYS A 217 -7.87 20.48 -0.78
CA LYS A 217 -6.73 21.27 -0.28
C LYS A 217 -7.03 22.77 -0.28
N GLN A 218 -7.67 23.29 -1.33
CA GLN A 218 -8.07 24.70 -1.41
C GLN A 218 -9.04 25.08 -0.28
N LEU A 219 -10.06 24.26 -0.04
CA LEU A 219 -11.03 24.49 1.04
C LEU A 219 -10.40 24.38 2.42
N LEU A 220 -9.52 23.41 2.64
CA LEU A 220 -8.76 23.27 3.89
C LEU A 220 -7.90 24.50 4.18
N LEU A 221 -7.16 24.99 3.18
CA LEU A 221 -6.31 26.17 3.32
C LEU A 221 -7.15 27.43 3.56
N LEU A 222 -8.22 27.62 2.80
CA LEU A 222 -9.14 28.73 2.96
C LEU A 222 -9.75 28.71 4.37
N TYR A 223 -10.21 27.55 4.85
CA TYR A 223 -10.77 27.40 6.19
C TYR A 223 -9.74 27.75 7.28
N CYS A 224 -8.53 27.16 7.23
CA CYS A 224 -7.49 27.43 8.22
C CYS A 224 -7.04 28.90 8.24
N PHE A 225 -7.11 29.59 7.10
CA PHE A 225 -6.80 31.00 6.99
C PHE A 225 -7.95 31.90 7.48
N LEU A 226 -9.20 31.54 7.24
CA LEU A 226 -10.34 32.35 7.69
C LEU A 226 -10.67 32.15 9.18
N LEU A 227 -10.30 31.00 9.75
CA LEU A 227 -10.65 30.61 11.12
C LEU A 227 -10.25 31.65 12.20
N PRO A 228 -9.02 32.23 12.22
CA PRO A 228 -8.67 33.19 13.26
C PRO A 228 -9.58 34.42 13.28
N PHE A 229 -10.00 34.92 12.11
CA PHE A 229 -10.90 36.07 11.99
C PHE A 229 -12.30 35.75 12.52
N GLN A 230 -12.73 34.49 12.48
CA GLN A 230 -14.04 34.05 12.98
C GLN A 230 -14.10 34.05 14.50
N ILE A 231 -13.02 33.66 15.18
CA ILE A 231 -13.02 33.33 16.61
C ILE A 231 -12.29 34.35 17.48
N VAL A 232 -11.66 35.39 16.90
CA VAL A 232 -10.84 36.35 17.65
C VAL A 232 -11.64 37.21 18.64
N ASP A 233 -12.91 37.46 18.36
CA ASP A 233 -13.79 38.23 19.26
C ASP A 233 -14.03 37.49 20.57
N ASP A 234 -14.21 36.17 20.51
CA ASP A 234 -14.52 35.35 21.68
C ASP A 234 -13.26 34.88 22.42
N LEU A 235 -12.15 34.62 21.69
CA LEU A 235 -10.97 33.94 22.23
C LEU A 235 -9.76 34.85 22.46
N HIS A 236 -9.74 36.04 21.86
CA HIS A 236 -8.67 37.03 22.00
C HIS A 236 -7.25 36.42 21.85
N TRP A 237 -6.46 36.34 22.93
CA TRP A 237 -5.09 35.79 22.91
C TRP A 237 -5.04 34.27 22.69
N TRP A 238 -6.14 33.54 22.94
CA TRP A 238 -6.21 32.10 22.71
C TRP A 238 -6.44 31.73 21.23
N THR A 239 -6.78 32.69 20.37
CA THR A 239 -7.04 32.45 18.94
C THR A 239 -5.90 31.74 18.23
N GLY A 240 -4.65 32.11 18.52
CA GLY A 240 -3.47 31.44 17.96
C GLY A 240 -3.41 29.95 18.31
N LEU A 241 -3.58 29.61 19.59
CA LEU A 241 -3.55 28.22 20.05
C LEU A 241 -4.70 27.41 19.46
N ILE A 242 -5.92 27.97 19.46
CA ILE A 242 -7.10 27.27 18.96
C ILE A 242 -7.04 27.10 17.44
N SER A 243 -6.51 28.08 16.70
CA SER A 243 -6.27 27.95 15.26
C SER A 243 -5.24 26.86 14.95
N ALA A 244 -4.16 26.76 15.73
CA ALA A 244 -3.21 25.67 15.62
C ALA A 244 -3.86 24.31 15.92
N LEU A 245 -4.70 24.22 16.97
CA LEU A 245 -5.37 22.97 17.33
C LEU A 245 -6.34 22.49 16.25
N VAL A 246 -7.16 23.40 15.70
CA VAL A 246 -8.13 23.06 14.64
C VAL A 246 -7.41 22.74 13.32
N SER A 247 -6.36 23.48 12.96
CA SER A 247 -5.56 23.13 11.78
C SER A 247 -4.85 21.78 11.96
N PHE A 248 -4.38 21.46 13.16
CA PHE A 248 -3.81 20.15 13.48
C PHE A 248 -4.80 19.02 13.23
N THR A 249 -6.05 19.13 13.68
CA THR A 249 -7.05 18.07 13.48
C THR A 249 -7.41 17.92 12.00
N LEU A 250 -7.69 19.01 11.30
CA LEU A 250 -8.12 18.97 9.90
C LEU A 250 -7.00 18.52 8.95
N LEU A 251 -5.81 19.10 9.08
CA LEU A 251 -4.65 18.71 8.28
C LEU A 251 -4.15 17.32 8.64
N GLY A 252 -4.31 16.90 9.90
CA GLY A 252 -4.00 15.53 10.32
C GLY A 252 -4.84 14.49 9.60
N ILE A 253 -6.16 14.70 9.51
CA ILE A 253 -7.06 13.79 8.79
C ILE A 253 -6.71 13.75 7.29
N GLU A 254 -6.42 14.90 6.67
CA GLU A 254 -5.97 14.96 5.27
C GLU A 254 -4.65 14.20 5.05
N ALA A 255 -3.69 14.37 5.95
CA ALA A 255 -2.39 13.72 5.89
C ALA A 255 -2.50 12.20 6.08
N ILE A 256 -3.36 11.71 6.98
CA ILE A 256 -3.64 10.27 7.13
C ILE A 256 -4.15 9.72 5.80
N GLY A 257 -5.10 10.42 5.19
CA GLY A 257 -5.63 10.04 3.90
C GLY A 257 -4.56 9.97 2.82
N LEU A 258 -3.58 10.87 2.81
CA LEU A 258 -2.47 10.86 1.85
C LEU A 258 -1.52 9.68 2.10
N GLU A 259 -1.17 9.44 3.35
CA GLU A 259 -0.20 8.42 3.73
C GLU A 259 -0.68 7.00 3.40
N ILE A 260 -1.97 6.70 3.58
CA ILE A 260 -2.51 5.35 3.29
C ILE A 260 -3.02 5.18 1.85
N GLU A 261 -3.03 6.24 1.04
CA GLU A 261 -3.65 6.23 -0.30
C GLU A 261 -2.91 5.29 -1.27
N ASN A 262 -1.59 5.23 -1.19
CA ASN A 262 -0.75 4.36 -2.01
C ASN A 262 -0.05 3.31 -1.14
N PRO A 263 -0.64 2.11 -0.95
CA PRO A 263 -0.15 1.13 0.02
C PRO A 263 1.16 0.42 -0.37
N PHE A 264 1.74 0.70 -1.55
CA PHE A 264 2.82 -0.10 -2.13
C PHE A 264 4.22 0.53 -1.99
N GLY A 265 4.31 1.73 -1.44
CA GLY A 265 5.54 2.50 -1.35
C GLY A 265 6.49 2.04 -0.23
N TYR A 266 7.10 3.04 0.41
CA TYR A 266 8.06 2.91 1.50
C TYR A 266 7.68 3.76 2.72
N ASP A 267 6.49 4.35 2.73
CA ASP A 267 6.02 5.10 3.88
C ASP A 267 5.86 4.16 5.07
N ALA A 268 5.96 4.71 6.28
CA ALA A 268 5.98 3.91 7.50
C ALA A 268 4.72 3.05 7.68
N ASN A 269 3.61 3.49 7.09
CA ASN A 269 2.30 2.85 7.15
C ASN A 269 1.94 2.06 5.88
N ASP A 270 2.85 1.97 4.90
CA ASP A 270 2.68 1.14 3.71
C ASP A 270 2.75 -0.35 4.03
N LEU A 271 2.31 -1.17 3.07
CA LEU A 271 2.43 -2.62 3.19
C LEU A 271 3.91 -3.03 3.23
N PRO A 272 4.32 -3.91 4.16
CA PRO A 272 5.70 -4.37 4.27
C PRO A 272 6.02 -5.43 3.20
N LEU A 273 5.98 -5.03 1.92
CA LEU A 273 6.08 -5.92 0.77
C LEU A 273 7.40 -6.71 0.74
N ASP A 274 8.50 -6.11 1.20
CA ASP A 274 9.80 -6.80 1.32
C ASP A 274 9.73 -7.96 2.31
N THR A 275 9.10 -7.73 3.47
CA THR A 275 8.87 -8.78 4.47
C THR A 275 7.95 -9.86 3.93
N ILE A 276 6.89 -9.47 3.22
CA ILE A 276 5.96 -10.42 2.58
C ILE A 276 6.70 -11.31 1.57
N CYS A 277 7.53 -10.73 0.69
CA CYS A 277 8.31 -11.48 -0.30
C CYS A 277 9.32 -12.43 0.37
N LYS A 278 10.02 -11.98 1.43
CA LYS A 278 10.92 -12.84 2.22
C LYS A 278 10.18 -14.01 2.85
N VAL A 279 8.98 -13.78 3.38
CA VAL A 279 8.12 -14.83 3.91
C VAL A 279 7.71 -15.78 2.79
N MET A 280 7.29 -15.29 1.62
CA MET A 280 6.95 -16.15 0.47
C MET A 280 8.12 -17.05 0.09
N LYS A 281 9.34 -16.50 -0.03
CA LYS A 281 10.54 -17.28 -0.32
C LYS A 281 10.77 -18.38 0.71
N ARG A 282 10.74 -18.04 2.01
CA ARG A 282 10.88 -19.03 3.09
C ARG A 282 9.83 -20.14 3.01
N ASN A 283 8.57 -19.81 2.73
CA ASN A 283 7.51 -20.83 2.59
C ASN A 283 7.82 -21.83 1.45
N ILE A 284 8.39 -21.36 0.34
CA ILE A 284 8.76 -22.20 -0.78
C ILE A 284 9.99 -23.06 -0.44
N ASP A 285 11.00 -22.48 0.21
CA ASP A 285 12.19 -23.22 0.66
C ASP A 285 11.81 -24.34 1.66
N ASP A 286 10.92 -24.03 2.61
CA ASP A 286 10.37 -25.00 3.56
C ASP A 286 9.62 -26.12 2.80
N LEU A 287 8.81 -25.80 1.79
CA LEU A 287 8.08 -26.78 0.99
C LEU A 287 9.02 -27.71 0.22
N ILE A 288 10.07 -27.17 -0.40
CA ILE A 288 11.07 -27.94 -1.15
C ILE A 288 11.84 -28.92 -0.24
N SER A 289 12.04 -28.55 1.03
CA SER A 289 12.70 -29.43 2.02
C SER A 289 11.87 -30.67 2.37
N ILE A 290 10.56 -30.65 2.11
CA ILE A 290 9.65 -31.76 2.42
C ILE A 290 9.57 -32.69 1.23
N THR A 291 10.02 -33.94 1.37
CA THR A 291 9.80 -34.97 0.34
C THR A 291 8.40 -35.57 0.47
N PRO A 292 7.52 -35.45 -0.55
CA PRO A 292 6.20 -36.08 -0.53
C PRO A 292 6.33 -37.60 -0.42
N THR A 293 5.49 -38.23 0.39
CA THR A 293 5.50 -39.68 0.60
C THR A 293 5.10 -40.48 -0.64
N VAL A 294 4.41 -39.84 -1.59
CA VAL A 294 3.92 -40.45 -2.85
C VAL A 294 5.06 -40.76 -3.83
N HIS A 295 6.19 -40.05 -3.77
CA HIS A 295 7.35 -40.28 -4.66
C HIS A 295 8.29 -41.39 -4.18
N LYS A 296 7.89 -42.23 -3.21
CA LYS A 296 8.72 -43.33 -2.65
C LYS A 296 8.47 -44.71 -3.29
N SER A 297 7.74 -44.80 -4.40
CA SER A 297 7.51 -46.08 -5.10
C SER A 297 8.40 -46.24 -6.32
#